data_AF-A0A9E5WT42-F1
#
_entry.id   AF-A0A9E5WT42-F1
#
_cell.length_a   1.000
_cell.length_b   1.000
_cell.length_c   1.000
_cell.angle_alpha   90.00
_cell.angle_beta   90.00
_cell.angle_gamma   90.00
#
_symmetry.space_group_name_H-M   'P 1'
#
loop_
_entity.id
_entity.type
_entity.pdbx_description
1 polymer ?
#
loop_
_entity_poly.entity_id
_entity_poly.type
_entity_poly.pdbx_seq_one_letter_code
_entity_poly.pdbx_strand_id
1 'polypeptide(L)'
;MVFAAVGVSDAATPPRAGSRLDWEENRCALCHSEEDLWEDDNARLFVPKDQLARDVHALAGVNCHDCHGGDPSTLDVPQAHSVEVEEKEETIAPFRSSLSEVYEACGECHRAEQRGLLQGAHAQANLKKTSDQETLSTCADCHGTAHGMVSVEDPASPAFAHHQVALCGKCHSVEMEGYQDSVHGWSLEKAGLVVTAVCADCHGAHEIYPASDQRSMLHPAHVSATCGACHRFIGERLAKSVHGGEKGPGRETTKAARGGQVQRNPTCTDCHKAHEGVSPTSEAYRRQLAHECGECHSDLLRAYPKTSFWSCKKSEPSRKILAAKDFDFP
;
A
#
# COMPACT_ATOMS: atom_id res chain seq x y z
N MET A 1 -16.42 -23.55 -20.25
CA MET A 1 -16.39 -23.02 -18.87
C MET A 1 -15.17 -23.60 -18.20
N VAL A 2 -14.07 -22.84 -18.15
CA VAL A 2 -12.87 -23.18 -17.39
C VAL A 2 -12.51 -21.90 -16.65
N PHE A 3 -12.83 -21.85 -15.37
CA PHE A 3 -12.42 -20.77 -14.48
C PHE A 3 -10.94 -21.01 -14.16
N ALA A 4 -10.05 -20.17 -14.68
CA ALA A 4 -8.72 -20.02 -14.10
C ALA A 4 -8.90 -19.13 -12.87
N ALA A 5 -8.83 -19.75 -11.68
CA ALA A 5 -8.70 -19.05 -10.42
C ALA A 5 -7.39 -18.22 -10.50
N VAL A 6 -7.54 -16.90 -10.55
CA VAL A 6 -6.43 -15.99 -10.23
C VAL A 6 -6.10 -16.25 -8.77
N GLY A 7 -4.82 -16.54 -8.51
CA GLY A 7 -4.31 -17.13 -7.28
C GLY A 7 -4.97 -16.58 -6.02
N VAL A 8 -5.67 -17.47 -5.32
CA VAL A 8 -5.77 -17.37 -3.87
C VAL A 8 -4.33 -17.43 -3.41
N SER A 9 -3.84 -16.37 -2.77
CA SER A 9 -2.57 -16.41 -2.06
C SER A 9 -2.57 -17.68 -1.22
N ASP A 10 -1.47 -18.45 -1.27
CA ASP A 10 -1.27 -19.54 -0.33
C ASP A 10 -1.66 -19.01 1.05
N ALA A 11 -2.65 -19.63 1.68
CA ALA A 11 -3.12 -19.21 3.00
C ALA A 11 -1.88 -19.13 3.88
N ALA A 12 -1.48 -17.90 4.23
CA ALA A 12 -0.26 -17.67 4.97
C ALA A 12 -0.34 -18.56 6.22
N THR A 13 0.72 -19.35 6.45
CA THR A 13 0.80 -20.14 7.68
C THR A 13 0.58 -19.17 8.84
N PRO A 14 -0.39 -19.43 9.73
CA PRO A 14 -0.69 -18.50 10.80
C PRO A 14 0.58 -18.26 11.62
N PRO A 15 0.80 -17.03 12.13
CA PRO A 15 1.96 -16.73 12.95
C PRO A 15 2.05 -17.73 14.10
N ARG A 16 3.28 -18.06 14.51
CA ARG A 16 3.51 -18.94 15.66
C ARG A 16 2.79 -18.36 16.89
N ALA A 17 2.10 -19.21 17.64
CA ALA A 17 1.46 -18.80 18.89
C ALA A 17 2.53 -18.44 19.93
N GLY A 18 2.26 -17.38 20.72
CA GLY A 18 3.09 -17.00 21.85
C GLY A 18 3.09 -18.03 22.99
N SER A 19 3.86 -17.79 24.04
CA SER A 19 4.02 -18.73 25.16
C SER A 19 2.76 -18.92 25.99
N ARG A 20 1.81 -17.97 25.95
CA ARG A 20 0.55 -17.98 26.70
C ARG A 20 0.73 -18.11 28.22
N LEU A 21 1.87 -17.67 28.74
CA LEU A 21 2.08 -17.49 30.18
C LEU A 21 1.02 -16.54 30.74
N ASP A 22 0.43 -16.88 31.88
CA ASP A 22 -0.51 -16.01 32.58
C ASP A 22 0.22 -14.72 32.99
N TRP A 23 -0.47 -13.58 32.88
CA TRP A 23 0.07 -12.27 33.20
C TRP A 23 0.57 -12.21 34.66
N GLU A 24 -0.13 -12.85 35.59
CA GLU A 24 0.27 -12.90 37.01
C GLU A 24 1.50 -13.80 37.27
N GLU A 25 1.82 -14.66 36.32
CA GLU A 25 3.00 -15.54 36.36
C GLU A 25 4.20 -14.93 35.63
N ASN A 26 3.97 -13.92 34.78
CA ASN A 26 5.01 -13.23 34.03
C ASN A 26 5.73 -12.19 34.91
N ARG A 27 6.93 -12.55 35.40
CA ARG A 27 7.75 -11.66 36.25
C ARG A 27 8.27 -10.43 35.53
N CYS A 28 8.44 -10.48 34.21
CA CYS A 28 8.80 -9.30 33.42
C CYS A 28 7.70 -8.23 33.53
N ALA A 29 6.45 -8.64 33.30
CA ALA A 29 5.26 -7.80 33.40
C ALA A 29 5.04 -7.22 34.82
N LEU A 30 5.28 -8.03 35.86
CA LEU A 30 5.13 -7.59 37.25
C LEU A 30 6.10 -6.49 37.66
N CYS A 31 7.26 -6.36 37.03
CA CYS A 31 8.25 -5.32 37.35
C CYS A 31 8.18 -4.16 36.35
N HIS A 32 8.15 -4.46 35.06
CA HIS A 32 8.14 -3.44 33.99
C HIS A 32 6.82 -2.69 33.86
N SER A 33 5.76 -3.13 34.53
CA SER A 33 4.48 -2.42 34.56
C SER A 33 4.17 -1.71 35.89
N GLU A 34 5.15 -1.57 36.79
CA GLU A 34 5.02 -0.79 38.02
C GLU A 34 5.61 0.60 37.81
N GLU A 35 4.73 1.61 37.73
CA GLU A 35 5.08 2.99 37.39
C GLU A 35 6.13 3.59 38.34
N ASP A 36 5.99 3.31 39.64
CA ASP A 36 6.84 3.86 40.70
C ASP A 36 8.29 3.32 40.69
N LEU A 37 8.63 2.34 39.84
CA LEU A 37 9.99 1.79 39.74
C LEU A 37 10.87 2.51 38.71
N TRP A 38 10.29 3.35 37.85
CA TRP A 38 10.97 3.87 36.66
C TRP A 38 11.03 5.40 36.66
N GLU A 39 12.17 5.95 37.04
CA GLU A 39 12.44 7.39 37.05
C GLU A 39 13.56 7.77 36.07
N ASP A 40 13.70 9.07 35.78
CA ASP A 40 14.73 9.64 34.92
C ASP A 40 14.88 8.89 33.57
N ASP A 41 16.11 8.54 33.19
CA ASP A 41 16.42 7.83 31.94
C ASP A 41 15.84 6.40 31.89
N ASN A 42 15.43 5.86 33.03
CA ASN A 42 14.82 4.52 33.12
C ASN A 42 13.30 4.55 32.94
N ALA A 43 12.65 5.71 32.92
CA ALA A 43 11.21 5.84 32.63
C ALA A 43 10.81 5.18 31.29
N ARG A 44 11.74 5.08 30.33
CA ARG A 44 11.53 4.38 29.05
C ARG A 44 11.34 2.87 29.17
N LEU A 45 11.68 2.27 30.30
CA LEU A 45 11.56 0.83 30.58
C LEU A 45 10.19 0.45 31.14
N PHE A 46 9.38 1.46 31.52
CA PHE A 46 8.02 1.28 31.94
C PHE A 46 7.12 0.90 30.75
N VAL A 47 6.32 -0.14 30.94
CA VAL A 47 5.31 -0.61 29.99
C VAL A 47 3.94 -0.63 30.68
N PRO A 48 3.07 0.34 30.39
CA PRO A 48 1.75 0.45 31.02
C PRO A 48 0.87 -0.80 30.79
N LYS A 49 0.21 -1.29 31.86
CA LYS A 49 -0.69 -2.46 31.78
C LYS A 49 -1.89 -2.19 30.84
N ASP A 50 -2.40 -0.96 30.82
CA ASP A 50 -3.53 -0.57 29.98
C ASP A 50 -3.18 -0.50 28.48
N GLN A 51 -1.90 -0.23 28.16
CA GLN A 51 -1.37 -0.31 26.80
C GLN A 51 -1.32 -1.75 26.31
N LEU A 52 -0.89 -2.69 27.16
CA LEU A 52 -0.85 -4.11 26.81
C LEU A 52 -2.23 -4.77 26.80
N ALA A 53 -3.18 -4.30 27.61
CA ALA A 53 -4.54 -4.84 27.63
C ALA A 53 -5.28 -4.73 26.28
N ARG A 54 -4.85 -3.82 25.41
CA ARG A 54 -5.37 -3.67 24.03
C ARG A 54 -4.42 -4.19 22.96
N ASP A 55 -3.22 -4.62 23.33
CA ASP A 55 -2.21 -5.09 22.39
C ASP A 55 -2.64 -6.42 21.77
N VAL A 56 -2.63 -6.53 20.44
CA VAL A 56 -3.07 -7.74 19.74
C VAL A 56 -2.17 -8.94 20.01
N HIS A 57 -0.88 -8.73 20.29
CA HIS A 57 0.04 -9.79 20.65
C HIS A 57 -0.22 -10.27 22.08
N ALA A 58 -0.41 -9.36 23.03
CA ALA A 58 -0.78 -9.71 24.40
C ALA A 58 -2.12 -10.47 24.44
N LEU A 59 -3.13 -10.01 23.70
CA LEU A 59 -4.42 -10.68 23.56
C LEU A 59 -4.29 -12.06 22.87
N ALA A 60 -3.28 -12.26 22.02
CA ALA A 60 -2.95 -13.54 21.41
C ALA A 60 -2.07 -14.45 22.30
N GLY A 61 -1.69 -13.98 23.50
CA GLY A 61 -0.84 -14.70 24.45
C GLY A 61 0.65 -14.67 24.12
N VAL A 62 1.12 -13.65 23.40
CA VAL A 62 2.55 -13.36 23.24
C VAL A 62 3.01 -12.59 24.47
N ASN A 63 4.08 -13.08 25.09
CA ASN A 63 4.66 -12.50 26.30
C ASN A 63 5.97 -11.78 26.02
N CYS A 64 6.42 -11.02 27.01
CA CYS A 64 7.63 -10.19 26.95
C CYS A 64 8.83 -10.98 26.42
N HIS A 65 9.07 -12.18 26.96
CA HIS A 65 10.22 -13.02 26.62
C HIS A 65 10.13 -13.67 25.22
N ASP A 66 8.93 -13.77 24.62
CA ASP A 66 8.78 -14.28 23.25
C ASP A 66 9.40 -13.32 22.23
N CYS A 67 9.45 -12.02 22.59
CA CYS A 67 10.18 -11.02 21.85
C CYS A 67 11.54 -10.75 22.52
N HIS A 68 11.54 -10.26 23.74
CA HIS A 68 12.78 -9.75 24.34
C HIS A 68 13.75 -10.84 24.76
N GLY A 69 13.36 -12.11 24.92
CA GLY A 69 14.18 -13.12 25.59
C GLY A 69 14.14 -12.96 27.12
N GLY A 70 15.09 -13.56 27.82
CA GLY A 70 15.13 -13.56 29.29
C GLY A 70 14.24 -14.61 29.97
N ASP A 71 14.30 -14.65 31.30
CA ASP A 71 13.58 -15.63 32.13
C ASP A 71 12.34 -14.98 32.77
N PRO A 72 11.12 -15.29 32.30
CA PRO A 72 9.90 -14.70 32.83
C PRO A 72 9.47 -15.27 34.18
N SER A 73 10.20 -16.25 34.75
CA SER A 73 9.81 -16.95 35.97
C SER A 73 10.43 -16.38 37.25
N THR A 74 11.43 -15.49 37.12
CA THR A 74 12.23 -14.98 38.25
C THR A 74 12.15 -13.46 38.40
N LEU A 75 12.23 -12.99 39.64
CA LEU A 75 12.38 -11.56 39.98
C LEU A 75 13.84 -11.19 40.27
N ASP A 76 14.76 -12.16 40.22
CA ASP A 76 16.19 -11.87 40.29
C ASP A 76 16.61 -11.15 39.01
N VAL A 77 16.95 -9.86 39.12
CA VAL A 77 17.21 -8.99 37.96
C VAL A 77 18.35 -9.54 37.09
N PRO A 78 19.50 -9.97 37.62
CA PRO A 78 20.52 -10.63 36.82
C PRO A 78 19.99 -11.84 36.08
N GLN A 79 19.31 -12.77 36.76
CA GLN A 79 18.79 -13.99 36.13
C GLN A 79 17.72 -13.69 35.07
N ALA A 80 16.77 -12.80 35.36
CA ALA A 80 15.67 -12.43 34.47
C ALA A 80 16.17 -11.85 33.13
N HIS A 81 17.30 -11.15 33.13
CA HIS A 81 17.91 -10.53 31.95
C HIS A 81 19.14 -11.28 31.41
N SER A 82 19.58 -12.34 32.09
CA SER A 82 20.81 -13.05 31.73
C SER A 82 20.66 -13.90 30.47
N VAL A 83 21.80 -14.11 29.83
CA VAL A 83 21.99 -14.96 28.64
C VAL A 83 22.41 -16.38 29.02
N GLU A 84 22.89 -16.57 30.24
CA GLU A 84 23.47 -17.81 30.74
C GLU A 84 22.88 -18.09 32.13
N VAL A 85 22.01 -19.08 32.20
CA VAL A 85 21.68 -19.72 33.46
C VAL A 85 22.56 -20.97 33.53
N GLU A 86 23.58 -20.95 34.39
CA GLU A 86 24.29 -22.18 34.73
C GLU A 86 23.25 -23.16 35.33
N GLU A 87 23.16 -24.35 34.72
CA GLU A 87 22.39 -25.52 35.16
C GLU A 87 20.90 -25.62 34.73
N LYS A 88 20.67 -25.88 33.44
CA LYS A 88 19.99 -27.09 32.88
C LYS A 88 19.50 -26.85 31.45
N GLU A 89 20.17 -27.50 30.48
CA GLU A 89 19.78 -27.93 29.11
C GLU A 89 18.83 -27.10 28.18
N GLU A 90 18.23 -25.99 28.61
CA GLU A 90 17.41 -25.12 27.77
C GLU A 90 18.08 -23.74 27.66
N THR A 91 18.59 -23.42 26.47
CA THR A 91 19.19 -22.12 26.17
C THR A 91 18.12 -21.02 26.21
N ILE A 92 18.17 -20.15 27.21
CA ILE A 92 17.35 -18.93 27.27
C ILE A 92 17.95 -17.90 26.30
N ALA A 93 17.14 -17.37 25.39
CA ALA A 93 17.61 -16.35 24.45
C ALA A 93 17.99 -15.05 25.20
N PRO A 94 19.11 -14.39 24.84
CA PRO A 94 19.53 -13.13 25.47
C PRO A 94 18.42 -12.08 25.44
N PHE A 95 18.37 -11.22 26.47
CA PHE A 95 17.56 -10.01 26.44
C PHE A 95 18.02 -9.11 25.26
N ARG A 96 17.21 -9.00 24.19
CA ARG A 96 17.56 -8.36 22.90
C ARG A 96 18.22 -7.00 23.10
N SER A 97 19.35 -6.73 22.43
CA SER A 97 19.99 -5.42 22.49
C SER A 97 20.55 -4.96 21.14
N SER A 98 19.65 -4.75 20.17
CA SER A 98 19.71 -3.69 19.15
C SER A 98 18.31 -3.47 18.53
N LEU A 99 18.01 -2.26 18.05
CA LEU A 99 16.74 -2.00 17.33
C LEU A 99 16.61 -2.83 16.03
N SER A 100 17.74 -3.19 15.41
CA SER A 100 17.79 -4.10 14.26
C SER A 100 17.36 -5.53 14.60
N GLU A 101 17.69 -6.05 15.78
CA GLU A 101 17.23 -7.37 16.24
C GLU A 101 15.71 -7.40 16.50
N VAL A 102 15.13 -6.27 16.93
CA VAL A 102 13.68 -6.11 17.09
C VAL A 102 12.96 -6.16 15.73
N TYR A 103 13.61 -5.74 14.63
CA TYR A 103 13.05 -5.91 13.30
C TYR A 103 13.02 -7.39 12.85
N GLU A 104 14.06 -8.15 13.19
CA GLU A 104 14.13 -9.58 12.88
C GLU A 104 13.08 -10.38 13.66
N ALA A 105 12.78 -9.96 14.89
CA ALA A 105 11.76 -10.51 15.76
C ALA A 105 10.40 -10.70 15.10
N CYS A 106 9.91 -9.63 14.46
CA CYS A 106 8.59 -9.62 13.84
C CYS A 106 8.51 -10.74 12.82
N GLY A 107 9.59 -10.96 12.08
CA GLY A 107 9.75 -11.99 11.07
C GLY A 107 9.74 -13.42 11.59
N GLU A 108 9.97 -13.68 12.88
CA GLU A 108 9.89 -15.06 13.38
C GLU A 108 8.47 -15.62 13.26
N CYS A 109 7.48 -14.74 13.46
CA CYS A 109 6.05 -15.02 13.37
C CYS A 109 5.40 -14.47 12.07
N HIS A 110 5.72 -13.24 11.68
CA HIS A 110 5.17 -12.53 10.50
C HIS A 110 6.11 -12.60 9.29
N ARG A 111 6.50 -13.83 8.93
CA ARG A 111 7.50 -14.10 7.87
C ARG A 111 7.08 -13.56 6.51
N ALA A 112 5.80 -13.64 6.18
CA ALA A 112 5.30 -13.22 4.87
C ALA A 112 5.39 -11.70 4.73
N GLU A 113 4.97 -10.98 5.77
CA GLU A 113 4.97 -9.52 5.83
C GLU A 113 6.40 -8.98 5.83
N GLN A 114 7.29 -9.56 6.65
CA GLN A 114 8.71 -9.18 6.66
C GLN A 114 9.36 -9.40 5.30
N ARG A 115 9.11 -10.56 4.67
CA ARG A 115 9.63 -10.85 3.32
C ARG A 115 9.11 -9.86 2.29
N GLY A 116 7.82 -9.55 2.32
CA GLY A 116 7.20 -8.59 1.40
C GLY A 116 7.88 -7.23 1.51
N LEU A 117 8.03 -6.73 2.75
CA LEU A 117 8.66 -5.43 3.02
C LEU A 117 10.11 -5.39 2.54
N LEU A 118 10.91 -6.42 2.85
CA LEU A 118 12.31 -6.54 2.43
C LEU A 118 12.50 -6.58 0.91
N GLN A 119 11.53 -7.12 0.19
CA GLN A 119 11.56 -7.18 -1.28
C GLN A 119 11.00 -5.92 -1.94
N GLY A 120 10.24 -5.12 -1.19
CA GLY A 120 9.55 -3.92 -1.68
C GLY A 120 10.46 -2.72 -1.91
N ALA A 121 9.85 -1.66 -2.44
CA ALA A 121 10.50 -0.40 -2.76
C ALA A 121 11.09 0.30 -1.54
N HIS A 122 10.41 0.23 -0.38
CA HIS A 122 10.88 0.86 0.86
C HIS A 122 12.22 0.25 1.32
N ALA A 123 12.38 -1.07 1.34
CA ALA A 123 13.66 -1.69 1.68
C ALA A 123 14.74 -1.47 0.61
N GLN A 124 14.37 -1.53 -0.69
CA GLN A 124 15.34 -1.33 -1.79
C GLN A 124 15.86 0.11 -1.90
N ALA A 125 15.05 1.12 -1.53
CA ALA A 125 15.48 2.52 -1.51
C ALA A 125 16.65 2.75 -0.54
N ASN A 126 16.69 1.99 0.55
CA ASN A 126 17.72 2.07 1.59
C ASN A 126 19.05 1.44 1.17
N LEU A 127 19.02 0.47 0.24
CA LEU A 127 20.24 -0.14 -0.31
C LEU A 127 20.97 0.77 -1.31
N LYS A 128 20.41 1.93 -1.69
CA LYS A 128 20.90 2.79 -2.79
C LYS A 128 21.46 4.18 -2.40
N LYS A 129 21.55 4.56 -1.11
CA LYS A 129 22.22 5.80 -0.63
C LYS A 129 23.03 5.46 0.64
N THR A 130 24.29 5.85 0.91
CA THR A 130 25.12 7.06 0.67
C THR A 130 24.72 8.32 1.45
N SER A 131 23.93 8.18 2.53
CA SER A 131 23.56 9.26 3.45
C SER A 131 23.58 8.72 4.87
N ASP A 132 23.99 9.54 5.85
CA ASP A 132 24.14 9.20 7.27
C ASP A 132 22.81 8.90 8.00
N GLN A 133 21.75 8.53 7.27
CA GLN A 133 20.46 8.16 7.84
C GLN A 133 20.15 6.71 7.48
N GLU A 134 20.41 5.82 8.43
CA GLU A 134 19.92 4.44 8.45
C GLU A 134 18.38 4.45 8.43
N THR A 135 17.81 4.45 7.23
CA THR A 135 16.39 4.71 6.98
C THR A 135 15.62 3.45 6.63
N LEU A 136 15.93 2.32 7.28
CA LEU A 136 15.07 1.15 7.21
C LEU A 136 13.70 1.52 7.80
N SER A 137 12.69 1.64 6.94
CA SER A 137 11.29 1.65 7.39
C SER A 137 11.05 0.34 8.16
N THR A 138 10.89 0.48 9.46
CA THR A 138 10.60 -0.60 10.39
C THR A 138 9.09 -0.89 10.40
N CYS A 139 8.71 -2.04 10.96
CA CYS A 139 7.30 -2.35 11.19
C CYS A 139 6.63 -1.27 12.07
N ALA A 140 7.38 -0.70 13.02
CA ALA A 140 6.87 0.30 13.96
C ALA A 140 6.58 1.65 13.31
N ASP A 141 7.25 1.99 12.20
CA ASP A 141 6.99 3.23 11.47
C ASP A 141 5.57 3.29 10.90
N CYS A 142 4.98 2.11 10.62
CA CYS A 142 3.63 1.97 10.10
C CYS A 142 2.61 1.52 11.15
N HIS A 143 2.98 0.57 12.01
CA HIS A 143 2.05 -0.03 12.99
C HIS A 143 2.07 0.67 14.36
N GLY A 144 3.03 1.55 14.61
CA GLY A 144 3.26 2.15 15.92
C GLY A 144 4.23 1.31 16.77
N THR A 145 4.37 1.69 18.04
CA THR A 145 5.24 0.98 18.99
C THR A 145 4.89 -0.52 19.07
N ALA A 146 5.91 -1.36 19.29
CA ALA A 146 5.76 -2.81 19.46
C ALA A 146 4.95 -3.16 20.71
N HIS A 147 4.88 -2.26 21.70
CA HIS A 147 3.97 -2.37 22.84
C HIS A 147 2.68 -1.60 22.54
N GLY A 148 1.51 -2.23 22.73
CA GLY A 148 0.22 -1.59 22.47
C GLY A 148 -0.17 -1.56 20.99
N MET A 149 0.42 -2.41 20.16
CA MET A 149 0.06 -2.54 18.76
C MET A 149 -1.36 -3.10 18.68
N VAL A 150 -2.24 -2.44 17.93
CA VAL A 150 -3.63 -2.87 17.74
C VAL A 150 -3.85 -3.39 16.32
N SER A 151 -4.97 -4.11 16.10
CA SER A 151 -5.34 -4.62 14.78
C SER A 151 -5.43 -3.49 13.76
N VAL A 152 -5.02 -3.72 12.52
CA VAL A 152 -5.17 -2.74 11.42
C VAL A 152 -6.62 -2.42 11.08
N GLU A 153 -7.56 -3.24 11.56
CA GLU A 153 -9.01 -3.01 11.45
C GLU A 153 -9.55 -2.13 12.59
N ASP A 154 -8.78 -1.96 13.67
CA ASP A 154 -9.13 -1.09 14.79
C ASP A 154 -8.93 0.38 14.39
N PRO A 155 -9.93 1.26 14.55
CA PRO A 155 -9.79 2.69 14.30
C PRO A 155 -8.66 3.37 15.09
N ALA A 156 -8.19 2.80 16.20
CA ALA A 156 -7.05 3.31 16.96
C ALA A 156 -5.69 2.99 16.29
N SER A 157 -5.66 2.08 15.31
CA SER A 157 -4.43 1.70 14.62
C SER A 157 -3.88 2.83 13.76
N PRO A 158 -2.56 3.10 13.80
CA PRO A 158 -1.93 4.01 12.86
C PRO A 158 -2.07 3.55 11.39
N ALA A 159 -2.21 2.24 11.16
CA ALA A 159 -2.37 1.65 9.84
C ALA A 159 -3.85 1.47 9.39
N PHE A 160 -4.80 1.90 10.22
CA PHE A 160 -6.22 1.89 9.87
C PHE A 160 -6.48 2.67 8.58
N ALA A 161 -7.44 2.24 7.76
CA ALA A 161 -7.69 2.80 6.43
C ALA A 161 -7.77 4.34 6.43
N HIS A 162 -8.49 4.93 7.39
CA HIS A 162 -8.60 6.39 7.52
C HIS A 162 -7.28 7.09 7.86
N HIS A 163 -6.36 6.40 8.53
CA HIS A 163 -5.07 6.94 8.96
C HIS A 163 -3.96 6.76 7.92
N GLN A 164 -4.12 5.86 6.95
CA GLN A 164 -3.10 5.55 5.95
C GLN A 164 -2.64 6.78 5.14
N VAL A 165 -3.56 7.69 4.79
CA VAL A 165 -3.22 8.90 4.01
C VAL A 165 -2.21 9.75 4.77
N ALA A 166 -2.48 10.04 6.04
CA ALA A 166 -1.57 10.79 6.89
C ALA A 166 -0.29 10.00 7.19
N LEU A 167 -0.38 8.67 7.36
CA LEU A 167 0.76 7.80 7.63
C LEU A 167 1.78 7.83 6.50
N CYS A 168 1.35 7.57 5.26
CA CYS A 168 2.23 7.60 4.08
C CYS A 168 2.69 9.04 3.78
N GLY A 169 1.81 10.02 3.97
CA GLY A 169 2.06 11.44 3.71
C GLY A 169 3.16 12.07 4.56
N LYS A 170 3.57 11.44 5.69
CA LYS A 170 4.75 11.84 6.46
C LYS A 170 6.02 11.94 5.60
N CYS A 171 6.13 11.08 4.59
CA CYS A 171 7.25 11.07 3.64
C CYS A 171 6.82 11.34 2.19
N HIS A 172 5.58 10.98 1.82
CA HIS A 172 5.02 11.11 0.47
C HIS A 172 4.01 12.28 0.38
N SER A 173 4.45 13.48 0.72
CA SER A 173 3.55 14.64 0.83
C SER A 173 2.94 15.08 -0.50
N VAL A 174 3.67 14.92 -1.61
CA VAL A 174 3.18 15.30 -2.96
C VAL A 174 2.07 14.36 -3.40
N GLU A 175 2.26 13.05 -3.27
CA GLU A 175 1.25 12.06 -3.61
C GLU A 175 0.03 12.14 -2.69
N MET A 176 0.25 12.47 -1.41
CA MET A 176 -0.83 12.71 -0.44
C MET A 176 -1.73 13.85 -0.90
N GLU A 177 -1.17 15.01 -1.25
CA GLU A 177 -1.95 16.17 -1.73
C GLU A 177 -2.78 15.80 -2.96
N GLY A 178 -2.16 15.13 -3.93
CA GLY A 178 -2.83 14.64 -5.12
C GLY A 178 -3.97 13.65 -4.85
N TYR A 179 -3.78 12.74 -3.89
CA TYR A 179 -4.82 11.80 -3.47
C TYR A 179 -5.98 12.53 -2.77
N GLN A 180 -5.69 13.51 -1.91
CA GLN A 180 -6.70 14.28 -1.17
C GLN A 180 -7.63 15.07 -2.10
N ASP A 181 -7.11 15.55 -3.23
CA ASP A 181 -7.89 16.21 -4.28
C ASP A 181 -8.73 15.25 -5.14
N SER A 182 -8.52 13.93 -5.00
CA SER A 182 -9.26 12.91 -5.75
C SER A 182 -10.64 12.61 -5.14
N VAL A 183 -11.48 11.89 -5.90
CA VAL A 183 -12.77 11.40 -5.39
C VAL A 183 -12.60 10.40 -4.25
N HIS A 184 -11.49 9.64 -4.22
CA HIS A 184 -11.21 8.71 -3.12
C HIS A 184 -10.82 9.48 -1.84
N GLY A 185 -9.95 10.49 -1.98
CA GLY A 185 -9.58 11.38 -0.87
C GLY A 185 -10.78 12.13 -0.31
N TRP A 186 -11.62 12.71 -1.18
CA TRP A 186 -12.86 13.35 -0.76
C TRP A 186 -13.80 12.36 -0.03
N SER A 187 -13.95 11.14 -0.55
CA SER A 187 -14.81 10.11 0.06
C SER A 187 -14.30 9.69 1.44
N LEU A 188 -12.97 9.58 1.62
CA LEU A 188 -12.36 9.21 2.89
C LEU A 188 -12.51 10.34 3.91
N GLU A 189 -12.05 11.54 3.56
CA GLU A 189 -11.87 12.64 4.53
C GLU A 189 -13.13 13.48 4.74
N LYS A 190 -13.98 13.63 3.72
CA LYS A 190 -15.16 14.49 3.80
C LYS A 190 -16.44 13.69 4.03
N ALA A 191 -16.54 12.50 3.42
CA ALA A 191 -17.70 11.64 3.59
C ALA A 191 -17.50 10.54 4.66
N GLY A 192 -16.27 10.33 5.16
CA GLY A 192 -15.98 9.34 6.20
C GLY A 192 -16.10 7.88 5.73
N LEU A 193 -16.05 7.64 4.42
CA LEU A 193 -16.29 6.33 3.82
C LEU A 193 -14.99 5.50 3.80
N VAL A 194 -14.76 4.71 4.84
CA VAL A 194 -13.58 3.81 4.95
C VAL A 194 -13.54 2.66 3.94
N VAL A 195 -14.61 2.49 3.15
CA VAL A 195 -14.67 1.54 2.02
C VAL A 195 -14.05 2.09 0.73
N THR A 196 -13.73 3.39 0.69
CA THR A 196 -13.01 3.97 -0.45
C THR A 196 -11.57 3.46 -0.51
N ALA A 197 -11.01 3.41 -1.72
CA ALA A 197 -9.63 2.96 -1.90
C ALA A 197 -8.64 3.93 -1.24
N VAL A 198 -7.70 3.39 -0.47
CA VAL A 198 -6.57 4.09 0.16
C VAL A 198 -5.24 3.63 -0.46
N CYS A 199 -4.11 4.13 0.05
CA CYS A 199 -2.79 3.89 -0.53
C CYS A 199 -2.50 2.38 -0.74
N ALA A 200 -2.79 1.54 0.26
CA ALA A 200 -2.52 0.11 0.20
C ALA A 200 -3.39 -0.65 -0.81
N ASP A 201 -4.58 -0.15 -1.18
CA ASP A 201 -5.47 -0.83 -2.14
C ASP A 201 -4.91 -0.79 -3.57
N CYS A 202 -4.09 0.21 -3.87
CA CYS A 202 -3.43 0.37 -5.16
C CYS A 202 -2.00 -0.15 -5.14
N HIS A 203 -1.26 0.10 -4.07
CA HIS A 203 0.18 -0.15 -3.99
C HIS A 203 0.56 -1.45 -3.27
N GLY A 204 -0.36 -2.04 -2.49
CA GLY A 204 -0.07 -3.07 -1.50
C GLY A 204 0.28 -2.48 -0.13
N ALA A 205 0.24 -3.30 0.92
CA ALA A 205 0.61 -2.89 2.28
C ALA A 205 2.08 -3.23 2.60
N HIS A 206 2.44 -4.51 2.54
CA HIS A 206 3.81 -4.97 2.77
C HIS A 206 4.59 -5.21 1.47
N GLU A 207 3.89 -5.57 0.39
CA GLU A 207 4.47 -5.90 -0.92
C GLU A 207 4.42 -4.71 -1.89
N ILE A 208 4.95 -3.56 -1.43
CA ILE A 208 4.94 -2.32 -2.23
C ILE A 208 6.07 -2.37 -3.26
N TYR A 209 5.76 -2.77 -4.49
CA TYR A 209 6.74 -2.82 -5.58
C TYR A 209 6.65 -1.63 -6.54
N PRO A 210 7.76 -1.20 -7.16
CA PRO A 210 7.73 -0.21 -8.23
C PRO A 210 6.82 -0.67 -9.39
N ALA A 211 6.13 0.26 -10.06
CA ALA A 211 5.20 -0.08 -11.16
C ALA A 211 5.87 -0.80 -12.36
N SER A 212 7.20 -0.79 -12.48
CA SER A 212 7.93 -1.56 -13.47
C SER A 212 8.16 -3.03 -13.08
N ASP A 213 8.01 -3.39 -11.81
CA ASP A 213 8.12 -4.75 -11.33
C ASP A 213 6.86 -5.53 -11.70
N GLN A 214 7.02 -6.72 -12.27
CA GLN A 214 5.89 -7.56 -12.68
C GLN A 214 5.02 -8.02 -11.50
N ARG A 215 5.53 -7.99 -10.27
CA ARG A 215 4.77 -8.32 -9.05
C ARG A 215 3.91 -7.15 -8.56
N SER A 216 4.18 -5.92 -9.04
CA SER A 216 3.43 -4.75 -8.60
C SER A 216 1.96 -4.83 -9.00
N MET A 217 1.08 -4.43 -8.09
CA MET A 217 -0.34 -4.20 -8.37
C MET A 217 -0.54 -3.08 -9.40
N LEU A 218 0.45 -2.20 -9.56
CA LEU A 218 0.45 -1.11 -10.54
C LEU A 218 1.28 -1.40 -11.78
N HIS A 219 1.76 -2.64 -11.95
CA HIS A 219 2.32 -3.05 -13.23
C HIS A 219 1.26 -2.91 -14.34
N PRO A 220 1.58 -2.46 -15.57
CA PRO A 220 0.57 -2.24 -16.61
C PRO A 220 -0.36 -3.44 -16.84
N ALA A 221 0.18 -4.66 -16.72
CA ALA A 221 -0.57 -5.90 -16.81
C ALA A 221 -1.63 -6.11 -15.72
N HIS A 222 -1.52 -5.41 -14.59
CA HIS A 222 -2.28 -5.59 -13.35
C HIS A 222 -3.17 -4.41 -12.99
N VAL A 223 -2.86 -3.19 -13.48
CA VAL A 223 -3.65 -1.97 -13.19
C VAL A 223 -5.15 -2.19 -13.35
N SER A 224 -5.59 -2.83 -14.45
CA SER A 224 -7.02 -3.06 -14.66
C SER A 224 -7.65 -4.06 -13.70
N ALA A 225 -6.89 -5.03 -13.19
CA ALA A 225 -7.35 -5.92 -12.12
C ALA A 225 -7.44 -5.17 -10.78
N THR A 226 -6.43 -4.36 -10.47
CA THR A 226 -6.36 -3.52 -9.25
C THR A 226 -7.55 -2.57 -9.17
N CYS A 227 -7.78 -1.74 -10.18
CA CYS A 227 -8.95 -0.87 -10.22
C CYS A 227 -10.26 -1.67 -10.30
N GLY A 228 -10.23 -2.83 -10.98
CA GLY A 228 -11.37 -3.72 -11.19
C GLY A 228 -11.86 -4.44 -9.95
N ALA A 229 -11.10 -4.45 -8.85
CA ALA A 229 -11.55 -4.96 -7.55
C ALA A 229 -12.82 -4.24 -7.09
N CYS A 230 -12.88 -2.92 -7.32
CA CYS A 230 -14.06 -2.09 -7.04
C CYS A 230 -14.79 -1.67 -8.33
N HIS A 231 -14.06 -1.28 -9.37
CA HIS A 231 -14.62 -0.81 -10.65
C HIS A 231 -14.82 -1.93 -11.67
N ARG A 232 -15.31 -3.09 -11.20
CA ARG A 232 -15.45 -4.32 -11.99
C ARG A 232 -16.08 -4.11 -13.37
N PHE A 233 -17.25 -3.46 -13.42
CA PHE A 233 -17.99 -3.29 -14.68
C PHE A 233 -17.28 -2.36 -15.67
N ILE A 234 -16.52 -1.37 -15.16
CA ILE A 234 -15.71 -0.49 -16.00
C ILE A 234 -14.52 -1.26 -16.56
N GLY A 235 -13.85 -2.07 -15.74
CA GLY A 235 -12.77 -2.96 -16.17
C GLY A 235 -13.22 -3.94 -17.25
N GLU A 236 -14.39 -4.59 -17.07
CA GLU A 236 -14.98 -5.48 -18.08
C GLU A 236 -15.30 -4.75 -19.39
N ARG A 237 -15.81 -3.52 -19.32
CA ARG A 237 -16.13 -2.71 -20.50
C ARG A 237 -14.86 -2.33 -21.25
N LEU A 238 -13.80 -1.92 -20.55
CA LEU A 238 -12.51 -1.60 -21.17
C LEU A 238 -11.91 -2.84 -21.84
N ALA A 239 -11.94 -3.99 -21.17
CA ALA A 239 -11.42 -5.26 -21.70
C ALA A 239 -12.13 -5.69 -22.99
N LYS A 240 -13.44 -5.44 -23.12
CA LYS A 240 -14.23 -5.74 -24.33
C LYS A 240 -14.12 -4.67 -25.43
N SER A 241 -13.46 -3.56 -25.16
CA SER A 241 -13.31 -2.47 -26.13
C SER A 241 -12.09 -2.66 -27.03
N VAL A 242 -11.96 -1.81 -28.06
CA VAL A 242 -10.76 -1.74 -28.90
C VAL A 242 -9.49 -1.42 -28.10
N HIS A 243 -9.62 -0.73 -26.96
CA HIS A 243 -8.51 -0.44 -26.06
C HIS A 243 -8.08 -1.66 -25.24
N GLY A 244 -9.00 -2.59 -24.95
CA GLY A 244 -8.65 -3.87 -24.35
C GLY A 244 -8.03 -4.84 -25.34
N GLY A 245 -8.40 -4.76 -26.63
CA GLY A 245 -7.88 -5.63 -27.68
C GLY A 245 -8.07 -7.12 -27.37
N GLU A 246 -7.31 -7.98 -28.02
CA GLU A 246 -7.42 -9.44 -27.82
C GLU A 246 -6.81 -9.91 -26.51
N LYS A 247 -5.75 -9.24 -26.04
CA LYS A 247 -4.97 -9.65 -24.86
C LYS A 247 -5.42 -8.97 -23.56
N GLY A 248 -6.26 -7.94 -23.63
CA GLY A 248 -6.69 -7.14 -22.49
C GLY A 248 -5.86 -5.86 -22.28
N PRO A 249 -6.32 -4.95 -21.40
CA PRO A 249 -5.63 -3.70 -21.07
C PRO A 249 -4.21 -3.92 -20.54
N GLY A 250 -3.29 -3.01 -20.87
CA GLY A 250 -1.90 -3.05 -20.41
C GLY A 250 -1.03 -4.17 -20.97
N ARG A 251 -1.59 -5.08 -21.77
CA ARG A 251 -0.86 -6.14 -22.47
C ARG A 251 -0.30 -5.64 -23.79
N GLU A 252 0.79 -6.25 -24.23
CA GLU A 252 1.43 -5.93 -25.50
C GLU A 252 0.46 -6.08 -26.68
N THR A 253 0.57 -5.17 -27.64
CA THR A 253 -0.25 -5.19 -28.87
C THR A 253 0.62 -4.89 -30.08
N THR A 254 0.30 -5.54 -31.20
CA THR A 254 0.89 -5.25 -32.51
C THR A 254 -0.02 -4.36 -33.36
N LYS A 255 -1.24 -4.07 -32.89
CA LYS A 255 -2.21 -3.23 -33.60
C LYS A 255 -1.84 -1.76 -33.38
N ALA A 256 -1.41 -1.09 -34.44
CA ALA A 256 -1.13 0.34 -34.41
C ALA A 256 -2.41 1.15 -34.14
N ALA A 257 -2.27 2.20 -33.34
CA ALA A 257 -3.27 3.25 -33.24
C ALA A 257 -3.24 4.08 -34.55
N ARG A 258 -4.37 4.66 -34.95
CA ARG A 258 -4.44 5.45 -36.20
C ARG A 258 -3.38 6.57 -36.21
N GLY A 259 -2.39 6.45 -37.09
CA GLY A 259 -1.28 7.39 -37.23
C GLY A 259 -0.19 7.31 -36.16
N GLY A 260 -0.25 6.36 -35.22
CA GLY A 260 0.72 6.23 -34.14
C GLY A 260 1.17 4.79 -33.90
N GLN A 261 2.26 4.65 -33.16
CA GLN A 261 2.78 3.35 -32.72
C GLN A 261 2.35 3.13 -31.27
N VAL A 262 1.79 1.96 -30.98
CA VAL A 262 1.49 1.51 -29.62
C VAL A 262 2.13 0.15 -29.41
N GLN A 263 2.87 0.01 -28.30
CA GLN A 263 3.53 -1.25 -27.94
C GLN A 263 2.70 -2.06 -26.93
N ARG A 264 1.72 -1.42 -26.29
CA ARG A 264 0.75 -2.05 -25.39
C ARG A 264 -0.61 -1.36 -25.47
N ASN A 265 -1.64 -2.12 -25.10
CA ASN A 265 -2.96 -1.60 -24.85
C ASN A 265 -2.94 -0.61 -23.67
N PRO A 266 -3.75 0.46 -23.69
CA PRO A 266 -3.83 1.38 -22.57
C PRO A 266 -4.51 0.72 -21.35
N THR A 267 -4.23 1.24 -20.16
CA THR A 267 -4.82 0.87 -18.87
C THR A 267 -5.67 2.02 -18.32
N CYS A 268 -6.22 1.84 -17.13
CA CYS A 268 -6.98 2.86 -16.43
C CYS A 268 -6.15 4.14 -16.21
N THR A 269 -4.88 3.98 -15.83
CA THR A 269 -4.00 5.10 -15.44
C THR A 269 -3.42 5.88 -16.62
N ASP A 270 -3.50 5.35 -17.84
CA ASP A 270 -3.13 6.11 -19.04
C ASP A 270 -4.11 7.26 -19.33
N CYS A 271 -5.35 7.16 -18.83
CA CYS A 271 -6.37 8.20 -18.97
C CYS A 271 -6.79 8.82 -17.62
N HIS A 272 -6.69 8.07 -16.51
CA HIS A 272 -7.07 8.50 -15.17
C HIS A 272 -5.87 8.46 -14.22
N LYS A 273 -5.18 9.58 -14.05
CA LYS A 273 -4.07 9.70 -13.10
C LYS A 273 -4.60 9.79 -11.66
N ALA A 274 -3.98 9.03 -10.75
CA ALA A 274 -4.42 8.94 -9.35
C ALA A 274 -3.87 10.06 -8.45
N HIS A 275 -2.65 10.55 -8.69
CA HIS A 275 -1.97 11.53 -7.82
C HIS A 275 -1.83 12.93 -8.46
N GLU A 276 -2.17 13.08 -9.74
CA GLU A 276 -2.01 14.35 -10.47
C GLU A 276 -3.13 14.54 -11.50
N GLY A 277 -4.34 14.08 -11.14
CA GLY A 277 -5.49 14.02 -12.04
C GLY A 277 -6.45 15.18 -11.83
N VAL A 278 -6.76 15.93 -12.89
CA VAL A 278 -7.97 16.75 -12.89
C VAL A 278 -9.18 15.83 -12.89
N SER A 279 -10.19 16.18 -12.10
CA SER A 279 -11.43 15.40 -12.02
C SER A 279 -11.99 15.09 -13.44
N PRO A 280 -12.36 13.84 -13.75
CA PRO A 280 -12.89 13.47 -15.07
C PRO A 280 -14.16 14.23 -15.48
N THR A 281 -14.87 14.84 -14.53
CA THR A 281 -16.07 15.65 -14.80
C THR A 281 -15.75 17.13 -15.06
N SER A 282 -14.50 17.55 -14.83
CA SER A 282 -14.07 18.95 -14.98
C SER A 282 -14.00 19.40 -16.44
N GLU A 283 -14.05 20.71 -16.65
CA GLU A 283 -13.77 21.31 -17.95
C GLU A 283 -12.29 21.12 -18.35
N ALA A 284 -11.38 21.23 -17.39
CA ALA A 284 -9.95 21.04 -17.61
C ALA A 284 -9.64 19.65 -18.20
N TYR A 285 -10.26 18.59 -17.64
CA TYR A 285 -10.15 17.24 -18.17
C TYR A 285 -10.68 17.13 -19.61
N ARG A 286 -11.83 17.73 -19.89
CA ARG A 286 -12.39 17.74 -21.25
C ARG A 286 -11.48 18.45 -22.26
N ARG A 287 -10.72 19.46 -21.83
CA ARG A 287 -9.78 20.19 -22.70
C ARG A 287 -8.50 19.40 -22.98
N GLN A 288 -8.01 18.60 -22.03
CA GLN A 288 -6.79 17.80 -22.21
C GLN A 288 -7.00 16.48 -22.97
N LEU A 289 -8.25 16.00 -23.09
CA LEU A 289 -8.57 14.70 -23.69
C LEU A 289 -7.97 14.49 -25.10
N ALA A 290 -7.92 15.56 -25.92
CA ALA A 290 -7.33 15.49 -27.25
C ALA A 290 -5.82 15.18 -27.21
N HIS A 291 -5.11 15.68 -26.19
CA HIS A 291 -3.70 15.38 -25.97
C HIS A 291 -3.51 13.95 -25.46
N GLU A 292 -4.29 13.51 -24.48
CA GLU A 292 -4.23 12.14 -23.94
C GLU A 292 -4.44 11.08 -25.02
N CYS A 293 -5.46 11.25 -25.86
CA CYS A 293 -5.70 10.37 -27.00
C CYS A 293 -4.58 10.48 -28.05
N GLY A 294 -4.03 11.69 -28.22
CA GLY A 294 -3.01 12.05 -29.20
C GLY A 294 -1.67 11.34 -29.02
N GLU A 295 -1.31 10.98 -27.78
CA GLU A 295 -0.10 10.21 -27.46
C GLU A 295 -0.01 8.91 -28.25
N CYS A 296 -1.17 8.29 -28.51
CA CYS A 296 -1.26 7.06 -29.32
C CYS A 296 -1.88 7.33 -30.70
N HIS A 297 -2.84 8.26 -30.80
CA HIS A 297 -3.59 8.55 -32.03
C HIS A 297 -3.17 9.88 -32.64
N SER A 298 -1.94 9.96 -33.14
CA SER A 298 -1.36 11.23 -33.63
C SER A 298 -2.19 11.90 -34.74
N ASP A 299 -2.92 11.12 -35.54
CA ASP A 299 -3.84 11.64 -36.56
C ASP A 299 -4.98 12.46 -35.95
N LEU A 300 -5.54 12.01 -34.82
CA LEU A 300 -6.62 12.70 -34.12
C LEU A 300 -6.14 14.04 -33.57
N LEU A 301 -4.95 14.05 -32.95
CA LEU A 301 -4.34 15.28 -32.44
C LEU A 301 -4.08 16.30 -33.56
N ARG A 302 -3.59 15.85 -34.73
CA ARG A 302 -3.38 16.72 -35.91
C ARG A 302 -4.68 17.28 -36.48
N ALA A 303 -5.79 16.55 -36.38
CA ALA A 303 -7.09 16.98 -36.88
C ALA A 303 -7.83 17.91 -35.91
N TYR A 304 -7.61 17.78 -34.59
CA TYR A 304 -8.37 18.48 -33.55
C TYR A 304 -8.42 20.02 -33.74
N PRO A 305 -7.31 20.75 -33.96
CA PRO A 305 -7.34 22.20 -34.17
C PRO A 305 -8.12 22.61 -35.41
N LYS A 306 -8.17 21.76 -36.45
CA LYS A 306 -8.86 22.04 -37.71
C LYS A 306 -10.38 21.96 -37.56
N THR A 307 -10.88 21.15 -36.62
CA THR A 307 -12.31 21.04 -36.31
C THR A 307 -12.82 22.16 -35.41
N SER A 308 -12.03 22.55 -34.38
CA SER A 308 -12.36 23.64 -33.46
C SER A 308 -12.39 25.01 -34.14
N PHE A 309 -11.54 25.23 -35.15
CA PHE A 309 -11.54 26.46 -35.94
C PHE A 309 -12.69 26.56 -36.94
N TRP A 310 -13.20 25.42 -37.44
CA TRP A 310 -14.28 25.42 -38.43
C TRP A 310 -15.65 25.72 -37.80
N SER A 311 -15.87 25.32 -36.54
CA SER A 311 -17.09 25.66 -35.79
C SER A 311 -17.15 27.09 -35.27
N CYS A 312 -16.02 27.81 -35.17
CA CYS A 312 -16.02 29.21 -34.69
C CYS A 312 -16.04 30.25 -35.83
N LYS A 313 -15.77 29.84 -37.08
CA LYS A 313 -15.67 30.77 -38.22
C LYS A 313 -16.88 30.89 -39.14
N LYS A 314 -18.05 30.30 -38.84
CA LYS A 314 -19.27 30.52 -39.65
C LYS A 314 -20.56 30.53 -38.84
N SER A 315 -20.79 31.62 -38.12
CA SER A 315 -22.11 32.27 -38.12
C SER A 315 -22.12 33.34 -39.22
N GLU A 316 -22.01 32.92 -40.48
CA GLU A 316 -22.48 33.70 -41.63
C GLU A 316 -23.46 32.81 -42.41
N PRO A 317 -24.68 33.31 -42.71
CA PRO A 317 -25.74 32.50 -43.28
C PRO A 317 -25.51 32.36 -44.78
N SER A 318 -24.67 31.41 -45.21
CA SER A 318 -24.78 30.75 -46.53
C SER A 318 -23.53 29.93 -46.84
N ARG A 319 -23.65 28.61 -46.83
CA ARG A 319 -23.28 27.73 -47.95
C ARG A 319 -23.58 26.28 -47.59
N LYS A 320 -24.12 25.59 -48.60
CA LYS A 320 -24.73 24.26 -48.56
C LYS A 320 -23.92 23.24 -47.76
N ILE A 321 -24.65 22.54 -46.89
CA ILE A 321 -24.29 21.28 -46.26
C ILE A 321 -23.83 20.32 -47.38
N LEU A 322 -22.55 19.91 -47.36
CA LEU A 322 -22.16 18.70 -48.06
C LEU A 322 -22.66 17.53 -47.22
N ALA A 323 -23.54 16.75 -47.82
CA ALA A 323 -24.20 15.63 -47.18
C ALA A 323 -23.16 14.63 -46.68
N ALA A 324 -23.40 14.10 -45.48
CA ALA A 324 -22.75 12.93 -44.94
C ALA A 324 -23.04 11.72 -45.85
N LYS A 325 -22.15 11.50 -46.80
CA LYS A 325 -21.91 10.21 -47.46
C LYS A 325 -20.39 10.08 -47.50
N ASP A 326 -19.89 8.88 -47.25
CA ASP A 326 -18.46 8.50 -47.29
C ASP A 326 -17.73 8.43 -45.93
N PHE A 327 -18.45 8.10 -44.85
CA PHE A 327 -17.84 7.43 -43.69
C PHE A 327 -18.37 5.99 -43.58
N ASP A 328 -17.90 5.13 -44.48
CA ASP A 328 -17.95 3.68 -44.25
C ASP A 328 -16.82 3.33 -43.28
N PHE A 329 -17.19 2.94 -42.06
CA PHE A 329 -16.30 2.29 -41.10
C PHE A 329 -16.39 0.76 -41.32
N PRO A 330 -15.28 0.06 -41.56
CA PRO A 330 -15.24 -1.39 -41.41
C PRO A 330 -15.30 -1.84 -39.95
#